data_AF-A0A936R1J0-F1
#
_entry.id   AF-A0A936R1J0-F1
#
_cell.length_a   1.000
_cell.length_b   1.000
_cell.length_c   1.000
_cell.angle_alpha   90.00
_cell.angle_beta   90.00
_cell.angle_gamma   90.00
#
_symmetry.space_group_name_H-M   'P 1'
#
loop_
_entity.id
_entity.type
_entity.pdbx_description
1 polymer ?
#
loop_
_entity_poly.entity_id
_entity_poly.type
_entity_poly.pdbx_seq_one_letter_code
_entity_poly.pdbx_strand_id
1 'polypeptide(L)'
;MIEDFVEIYVGALRFALDDSTWQRLGYPKRPICGELFLRFRPRWKNELESRIMHELIVLFVAMHVAADVCQLEDADDITASEQGVLSLDGWYKNLDYVSETEAVSHLQQSVPKYLAATRDRWPQILVDQFDVTAIPDKKLKERITMGALMLGAEFQALPERLKSLYGGT
;
A
#
# COMPACT_ATOMS: atom_id res chain seq x y z
N MET A 1 -0.16 -1.17 -27.60
CA MET A 1 -0.40 -2.52 -27.03
C MET A 1 0.85 -3.17 -26.41
N ILE A 2 1.87 -2.40 -26.02
CA ILE A 2 2.94 -2.86 -25.10
C ILE A 2 3.07 -1.87 -23.92
N GLU A 3 2.54 -0.65 -24.05
CA GLU A 3 2.63 0.40 -23.03
C GLU A 3 1.64 0.21 -21.85
N ASP A 4 0.48 -0.44 -22.06
CA ASP A 4 -0.49 -0.67 -20.98
C ASP A 4 -0.12 -1.82 -20.02
N PHE A 5 0.71 -2.77 -20.49
CA PHE A 5 1.13 -3.93 -19.69
C PHE A 5 2.21 -3.58 -18.65
N VAL A 6 3.03 -2.56 -18.92
CA VAL A 6 4.13 -2.15 -18.05
C VAL A 6 3.66 -1.17 -16.96
N GLU A 7 2.58 -0.41 -17.17
CA GLU A 7 2.10 0.56 -16.18
C GLU A 7 1.49 -0.07 -14.93
N ILE A 8 0.91 -1.27 -15.03
CA ILE A 8 0.18 -1.91 -13.91
C ILE A 8 1.12 -2.72 -13.01
N TYR A 9 2.13 -3.41 -13.58
CA TYR A 9 3.10 -4.22 -12.82
C TYR A 9 4.20 -3.39 -12.12
N VAL A 10 4.45 -2.15 -12.57
CA VAL A 10 5.36 -1.20 -11.89
C VAL A 10 4.69 -0.53 -10.67
N GLY A 11 3.43 -0.85 -10.38
CA GLY A 11 2.49 0.02 -9.69
C GLY A 11 2.52 0.05 -8.16
N ALA A 12 2.91 -1.02 -7.45
CA ALA A 12 2.73 -1.05 -5.98
C ALA A 12 3.69 -0.12 -5.25
N LEU A 13 4.99 -0.30 -5.51
CA LEU A 13 6.04 0.51 -4.93
C LEU A 13 5.93 1.95 -5.44
N ARG A 14 5.69 2.12 -6.74
CA ARG A 14 5.52 3.46 -7.32
C ARG A 14 4.32 4.17 -6.69
N PHE A 15 3.19 3.50 -6.49
CA PHE A 15 1.99 4.06 -5.85
C PHE A 15 2.25 4.45 -4.39
N ALA A 16 2.88 3.58 -3.60
CA ALA A 16 3.22 3.88 -2.21
C ALA A 16 4.28 4.98 -2.07
N LEU A 17 5.15 5.13 -3.08
CA LEU A 17 6.23 6.12 -3.09
C LEU A 17 5.89 7.40 -3.90
N ASP A 18 4.69 7.49 -4.49
CA ASP A 18 4.28 8.63 -5.31
C ASP A 18 3.73 9.79 -4.46
N ASP A 19 4.20 11.00 -4.74
CA ASP A 19 3.81 12.20 -3.98
C ASP A 19 2.30 12.47 -4.03
N SER A 20 1.61 12.11 -5.12
CA SER A 20 0.16 12.35 -5.24
C SER A 20 -0.64 11.47 -4.26
N THR A 21 -0.21 10.23 -4.03
CA THR A 21 -0.82 9.34 -3.01
C THR A 21 -0.72 9.98 -1.62
N TRP A 22 0.45 10.49 -1.26
CA TRP A 22 0.67 11.16 0.02
C TRP A 22 -0.11 12.48 0.15
N GLN A 23 -0.25 13.22 -0.96
CA GLN A 23 -1.08 14.41 -1.02
C GLN A 23 -2.55 14.14 -0.74
N ARG A 24 -3.06 13.02 -1.27
CA ARG A 24 -4.43 12.56 -0.99
C ARG A 24 -4.63 12.17 0.49
N LEU A 25 -3.59 11.70 1.16
CA LEU A 25 -3.58 11.47 2.61
C LEU A 25 -3.36 12.75 3.44
N GLY A 26 -3.30 13.93 2.81
CA GLY A 26 -3.21 15.21 3.50
C GLY A 26 -1.80 15.71 3.79
N TYR A 27 -0.77 15.02 3.29
CA TYR A 27 0.61 15.48 3.35
C TYR A 27 0.90 16.45 2.19
N PRO A 28 1.86 17.38 2.32
CA PRO A 28 2.24 18.22 1.18
C PRO A 28 3.05 17.45 0.10
N LYS A 29 3.78 16.41 0.53
CA LYS A 29 4.60 15.51 -0.29
C LYS A 29 4.93 14.26 0.53
N ARG A 30 5.49 13.23 -0.10
CA ARG A 30 5.98 12.04 0.60
C ARG A 30 7.02 12.44 1.67
N PRO A 31 6.94 11.86 2.88
CA PRO A 31 7.97 12.01 3.90
C PRO A 31 9.34 11.55 3.40
N ILE A 32 10.39 12.30 3.71
CA ILE A 32 11.76 11.95 3.35
C ILE A 32 12.38 11.19 4.53
N CYS A 33 12.69 9.91 4.33
CA CYS A 33 13.20 9.00 5.38
C CYS A 33 14.72 9.13 5.65
N GLY A 34 15.33 10.31 5.43
CA GLY A 34 16.75 10.50 5.73
C GLY A 34 17.02 10.53 7.24
N GLU A 35 18.05 9.82 7.72
CA GLU A 35 18.40 9.70 9.15
C GLU A 35 18.44 11.05 9.89
N LEU A 36 18.97 12.08 9.24
CA LEU A 36 19.05 13.43 9.80
C LEU A 36 17.67 14.07 10.00
N PHE A 37 16.71 13.84 9.10
CA PHE A 37 15.35 14.39 9.21
C PHE A 37 14.51 13.62 10.22
N LEU A 38 14.74 12.30 10.35
CA LEU A 38 14.04 11.45 11.31
C LEU A 38 14.37 11.82 12.76
N ARG A 39 15.62 12.25 13.05
CA ARG A 39 16.07 12.63 14.40
C ARG A 39 15.38 13.87 14.98
N PHE A 40 14.95 14.81 14.14
CA PHE A 40 14.31 16.06 14.60
C PHE A 40 12.78 16.00 14.56
N ARG A 41 12.20 14.88 14.13
CA ARG A 41 10.75 14.70 14.04
C ARG A 41 10.18 13.97 15.26
N PRO A 42 8.93 14.28 15.64
CA PRO A 42 8.23 13.50 16.66
C PRO A 42 8.16 12.03 16.26
N ARG A 43 8.56 11.14 17.19
CA ARG A 43 8.58 9.69 16.98
C ARG A 43 7.26 9.12 16.45
N TRP A 44 6.13 9.57 17.01
CA TRP A 44 4.79 9.15 16.57
C TRP A 44 4.52 9.41 15.09
N LYS A 45 5.13 10.46 14.52
CA LYS A 45 4.95 10.82 13.12
C LYS A 45 5.73 9.88 12.20
N ASN A 46 6.95 9.51 12.59
CA ASN A 46 7.75 8.55 11.85
C ASN A 46 7.07 7.16 11.87
N GLU A 47 6.55 6.75 13.04
CA GLU A 47 5.80 5.50 13.18
C GLU A 47 4.52 5.49 12.32
N LEU A 48 3.79 6.60 12.28
CA LEU A 48 2.61 6.76 11.41
C LEU A 48 2.96 6.68 9.92
N GLU A 49 4.04 7.34 9.49
CA GLU A 49 4.46 7.36 8.08
C GLU A 49 4.91 5.97 7.62
N SER A 50 5.68 5.26 8.44
CA SER A 50 6.07 3.85 8.18
C SER A 50 4.83 2.95 8.09
N ARG A 51 3.88 3.09 9.03
CA ARG A 51 2.62 2.34 9.03
C ARG A 51 1.77 2.60 7.78
N ILE A 52 1.61 3.87 7.39
CA ILE A 52 0.90 4.24 6.17
C ILE A 52 1.54 3.57 4.95
N MET A 53 2.86 3.64 4.83
CA MET A 53 3.59 3.10 3.70
C MET A 53 3.45 1.57 3.60
N HIS A 54 3.60 0.86 4.71
CA HIS A 54 3.37 -0.59 4.76
C HIS A 54 1.95 -0.95 4.33
N GLU A 55 0.97 -0.21 4.84
CA GLU A 55 -0.42 -0.51 4.63
C GLU A 55 -0.90 -0.17 3.20
N LEU A 56 -0.31 0.85 2.56
CA LEU A 56 -0.55 1.12 1.13
C LEU A 56 -0.13 -0.07 0.25
N ILE A 57 0.98 -0.74 0.59
CA ILE A 57 1.44 -1.93 -0.13
C ILE A 57 0.54 -3.12 0.17
N VAL A 58 0.12 -3.32 1.43
CA VAL A 58 -0.86 -4.36 1.80
C VAL A 58 -2.14 -4.20 0.98
N LEU A 59 -2.71 -2.98 0.93
CA LEU A 59 -3.91 -2.68 0.19
C LEU A 59 -3.75 -2.97 -1.32
N PHE A 60 -2.59 -2.61 -1.87
CA PHE A 60 -2.29 -2.83 -3.28
C PHE A 60 -2.15 -4.32 -3.62
N VAL A 61 -1.44 -5.09 -2.80
CA VAL A 61 -1.31 -6.55 -2.96
C VAL A 61 -2.66 -7.23 -2.78
N ALA A 62 -3.45 -6.84 -1.77
CA ALA A 62 -4.80 -7.37 -1.56
C ALA A 62 -5.70 -7.15 -2.78
N MET A 63 -5.56 -6.00 -3.44
CA MET A 63 -6.30 -5.66 -4.66
C MET A 63 -5.90 -6.55 -5.84
N HIS A 64 -4.60 -6.89 -5.99
CA HIS A 64 -4.10 -7.80 -7.03
C HIS A 64 -4.52 -9.26 -6.78
N VAL A 65 -4.43 -9.72 -5.53
CA VAL A 65 -4.89 -11.05 -5.14
C VAL A 65 -6.41 -11.18 -5.36
N ALA A 66 -7.19 -10.15 -5.00
CA ALA A 66 -8.64 -10.13 -5.23
C ALA A 66 -9.04 -10.07 -6.73
N ALA A 67 -8.10 -9.72 -7.60
CA ALA A 67 -8.25 -9.70 -9.05
C ALA A 67 -7.74 -10.99 -9.72
N ASP A 68 -7.28 -11.98 -8.94
CA ASP A 68 -6.64 -13.21 -9.40
C ASP A 68 -5.35 -12.98 -10.22
N VAL A 69 -4.65 -11.85 -9.97
CA VAL A 69 -3.41 -11.49 -10.68
C VAL A 69 -2.17 -12.13 -10.05
N CYS A 70 -2.19 -12.39 -8.74
CA CYS A 70 -1.12 -13.04 -8.01
C CYS A 70 -1.69 -13.89 -6.86
N GLN A 71 -0.94 -14.91 -6.43
CA GLN A 71 -1.28 -15.71 -5.25
C GLN A 71 -0.51 -15.24 -4.03
N LEU A 72 -1.21 -15.00 -2.91
CA LEU A 72 -0.59 -14.54 -1.67
C LEU A 72 0.37 -15.57 -1.05
N GLU A 73 0.10 -16.85 -1.30
CA GLU A 73 0.87 -17.98 -0.77
C GLU A 73 2.19 -18.18 -1.52
N ASP A 74 2.27 -17.68 -2.76
CA ASP A 74 3.45 -17.75 -3.59
C ASP A 74 4.26 -16.45 -3.46
N ALA A 75 5.39 -16.54 -2.76
CA ALA A 75 6.26 -15.39 -2.57
C ALA A 75 6.82 -14.88 -3.92
N ASP A 76 7.03 -15.77 -4.89
CA ASP A 76 7.56 -15.41 -6.20
C ASP A 76 6.52 -14.60 -6.98
N ASP A 77 5.22 -14.92 -6.87
CA ASP A 77 4.13 -14.11 -7.44
C ASP A 77 4.08 -12.68 -6.86
N ILE A 78 4.52 -12.51 -5.62
CA ILE A 78 4.56 -11.19 -4.96
C ILE A 78 5.83 -10.43 -5.36
N THR A 79 7.00 -11.08 -5.42
CA THR A 79 8.31 -10.40 -5.47
C THR A 79 9.16 -10.65 -6.72
N ALA A 80 8.84 -11.61 -7.59
CA ALA A 80 9.70 -12.00 -8.70
C ALA A 80 9.93 -10.86 -9.72
N SER A 81 11.17 -10.76 -10.22
CA SER A 81 11.72 -9.59 -10.90
C SER A 81 11.14 -9.25 -12.29
N GLU A 82 10.38 -10.13 -12.93
CA GLU A 82 9.78 -9.86 -14.26
C GLU A 82 8.24 -9.77 -14.25
N GLN A 83 7.58 -10.35 -13.25
CA GLN A 83 6.12 -10.50 -13.22
C GLN A 83 5.50 -10.27 -11.84
N GLY A 84 6.32 -10.16 -10.79
CA GLY A 84 5.85 -9.93 -9.42
C GLY A 84 5.36 -8.51 -9.19
N VAL A 85 4.36 -8.38 -8.31
CA VAL A 85 3.74 -7.09 -7.93
C VAL A 85 4.75 -6.10 -7.32
N LEU A 86 5.83 -6.63 -6.73
CA LEU A 86 6.90 -5.88 -6.06
C LEU A 86 8.29 -6.17 -6.67
N SER A 87 8.35 -6.34 -7.99
CA SER A 87 9.52 -6.78 -8.80
C SER A 87 10.80 -5.91 -8.76
N LEU A 88 10.95 -4.99 -7.80
CA LEU A 88 12.14 -4.15 -7.65
C LEU A 88 13.12 -4.74 -6.64
N ASP A 89 14.37 -4.96 -7.05
CA ASP A 89 15.43 -5.38 -6.16
C ASP A 89 15.54 -4.48 -4.91
N GLY A 90 15.45 -5.09 -3.73
CA GLY A 90 15.51 -4.37 -2.46
C GLY A 90 14.27 -3.51 -2.15
N TRP A 91 13.12 -3.78 -2.77
CA TRP A 91 11.85 -3.09 -2.54
C TRP A 91 11.53 -2.90 -1.04
N TYR A 92 11.77 -3.93 -0.24
CA TYR A 92 11.49 -3.94 1.20
C TYR A 92 12.24 -2.83 1.96
N LYS A 93 13.46 -2.48 1.51
CA LYS A 93 14.25 -1.40 2.12
C LYS A 93 13.63 -0.03 1.89
N ASN A 94 13.02 0.17 0.72
CA ASN A 94 12.35 1.42 0.38
C ASN A 94 11.06 1.64 1.18
N LEU A 95 10.56 0.57 1.81
CA LEU A 95 9.36 0.58 2.63
C LEU A 95 9.64 0.57 4.13
N ASP A 96 10.92 0.61 4.55
CA ASP A 96 11.33 0.59 5.96
C ASP A 96 11.24 -0.80 6.65
N TYR A 97 11.20 -1.90 5.87
CA TYR A 97 11.38 -3.24 6.43
C TYR A 97 12.86 -3.55 6.66
N VAL A 98 13.16 -4.33 7.70
CA VAL A 98 14.51 -4.82 8.03
C VAL A 98 14.96 -5.87 7.02
N SER A 99 14.05 -6.70 6.54
CA SER A 99 14.35 -7.77 5.59
C SER A 99 13.18 -8.09 4.67
N GLU A 100 13.47 -8.74 3.55
CA GLU A 100 12.44 -9.25 2.64
C GLU A 100 11.52 -10.28 3.32
N THR A 101 12.08 -11.17 4.14
CA THR A 101 11.32 -12.16 4.89
C THR A 101 10.31 -11.51 5.84
N GLU A 102 10.70 -10.43 6.52
CA GLU A 102 9.79 -9.65 7.36
C GLU A 102 8.66 -9.04 6.51
N ALA A 103 9.01 -8.46 5.37
CA ALA A 103 8.05 -7.81 4.49
C ALA A 103 7.01 -8.82 3.95
N VAL A 104 7.47 -9.97 3.44
CA VAL A 104 6.59 -11.06 2.97
C VAL A 104 5.70 -11.59 4.10
N SER A 105 6.27 -11.84 5.28
CA SER A 105 5.51 -12.29 6.45
C SER A 105 4.44 -11.28 6.85
N HIS A 106 4.76 -9.99 6.83
CA HIS A 106 3.78 -8.93 7.10
C HIS A 106 2.65 -8.91 6.06
N LEU A 107 2.97 -9.05 4.77
CA LEU A 107 1.96 -9.12 3.70
C LEU A 107 1.03 -10.33 3.87
N GLN A 108 1.59 -11.51 4.12
CA GLN A 108 0.84 -12.75 4.33
C GLN A 108 -0.10 -12.66 5.54
N GLN A 109 0.26 -11.88 6.56
CA GLN A 109 -0.59 -11.66 7.74
C GLN A 109 -1.64 -10.56 7.54
N SER A 110 -1.33 -9.51 6.80
CA SER A 110 -2.18 -8.32 6.70
C SER A 110 -3.15 -8.35 5.52
N VAL A 111 -2.76 -8.91 4.37
CA VAL A 111 -3.64 -9.03 3.19
C VAL A 111 -4.94 -9.81 3.47
N PRO A 112 -4.92 -10.94 4.23
CA PRO A 112 -6.15 -11.67 4.54
C PRO A 112 -7.22 -10.84 5.25
N LYS A 113 -6.85 -9.77 5.96
CA LYS A 113 -7.81 -8.85 6.61
C LYS A 113 -8.74 -8.20 5.58
N TYR A 114 -8.21 -7.86 4.40
CA TYR A 114 -8.97 -7.28 3.29
C TYR A 114 -9.75 -8.34 2.53
N LEU A 115 -9.13 -9.49 2.25
CA LEU A 115 -9.75 -10.56 1.48
C LEU A 115 -10.91 -11.24 2.21
N ALA A 116 -10.85 -11.31 3.55
CA ALA A 116 -11.92 -11.88 4.38
C ALA A 116 -13.12 -10.92 4.56
N ALA A 117 -12.95 -9.64 4.25
CA ALA A 117 -14.00 -8.63 4.39
C ALA A 117 -14.69 -8.37 3.05
N THR A 118 -15.94 -7.90 3.10
CA THR A 118 -16.60 -7.35 1.92
C THR A 118 -15.89 -6.07 1.47
N ARG A 119 -15.81 -5.83 0.15
CA ARG A 119 -14.98 -4.73 -0.41
C ARG A 119 -15.38 -3.34 0.09
N ASP A 120 -16.65 -3.12 0.42
CA ASP A 120 -17.16 -1.89 1.05
C ASP A 120 -16.56 -1.60 2.43
N ARG A 121 -15.93 -2.59 3.06
CA ARG A 121 -15.25 -2.45 4.36
C ARG A 121 -13.78 -2.07 4.24
N TRP A 122 -13.18 -2.18 3.06
CA TRP A 122 -11.77 -1.84 2.83
C TRP A 122 -11.40 -0.41 3.26
N PRO A 123 -12.22 0.63 3.00
CA PRO A 123 -11.95 1.97 3.52
C PRO A 123 -11.81 2.01 5.04
N GLN A 124 -12.68 1.29 5.76
CA GLN A 124 -12.64 1.26 7.22
C GLN A 124 -11.42 0.48 7.73
N ILE A 125 -11.11 -0.66 7.11
CA ILE A 125 -9.91 -1.44 7.45
C ILE A 125 -8.66 -0.58 7.32
N LEU A 126 -8.54 0.19 6.23
CA LEU A 126 -7.41 1.09 6.02
C LEU A 126 -7.29 2.17 7.10
N VAL A 127 -8.41 2.80 7.46
CA VAL A 127 -8.46 3.79 8.57
C VAL A 127 -8.03 3.15 9.89
N ASP A 128 -8.51 1.93 10.17
CA ASP A 128 -8.19 1.21 11.40
C ASP A 128 -6.71 0.80 11.43
N GLN A 129 -6.15 0.33 10.31
CA GLN A 129 -4.73 -0.01 10.20
C GLN A 129 -3.82 1.21 10.29
N PHE A 130 -4.26 2.41 9.91
CA PHE A 130 -3.49 3.65 10.18
C PHE A 130 -3.48 4.01 11.67
N ASP A 131 -4.45 3.51 12.46
CA ASP A 131 -4.70 3.88 13.86
C ASP A 131 -4.68 5.40 14.05
N VAL A 132 -5.61 6.03 13.32
CA VAL A 132 -5.83 7.49 13.34
C VAL A 132 -6.18 8.02 14.72
N THR A 133 -6.59 7.15 15.65
CA THR A 133 -6.85 7.49 17.05
C THR A 133 -5.59 7.89 17.81
N ALA A 134 -4.43 7.32 17.47
CA ALA A 134 -3.15 7.66 18.08
C ALA A 134 -2.55 8.99 17.59
N ILE A 135 -3.14 9.63 16.57
CA ILE A 135 -2.63 10.88 15.99
C ILE A 135 -2.99 12.06 16.90
N PRO A 136 -2.01 12.76 17.50
CA PRO A 136 -2.28 13.88 18.42
C PRO A 136 -2.69 15.17 17.68
N ASP A 137 -2.27 15.35 16.43
CA ASP A 137 -2.64 16.50 15.60
C ASP A 137 -4.03 16.27 14.99
N LYS A 138 -5.03 17.03 15.47
CA LYS A 138 -6.42 16.94 15.01
C LYS A 138 -6.58 17.20 13.51
N LYS A 139 -5.87 18.18 12.94
CA LYS A 139 -6.01 18.54 11.52
C LYS A 139 -5.40 17.46 10.65
N LEU A 140 -4.23 16.94 11.04
CA LEU A 140 -3.59 15.85 10.31
C LEU A 140 -4.44 14.59 10.39
N LYS A 141 -4.98 14.27 11.57
CA LYS A 141 -5.89 13.15 11.78
C LYS A 141 -7.08 13.20 10.82
N GLU A 142 -7.81 14.32 10.79
CA GLU A 142 -8.97 14.49 9.90
C GLU A 142 -8.60 14.28 8.43
N ARG A 143 -7.48 14.84 7.98
CA ARG A 143 -7.03 14.69 6.58
C ARG A 143 -6.64 13.26 6.25
N ILE A 144 -5.90 12.58 7.12
CA ILE A 144 -5.51 11.19 6.93
C ILE A 144 -6.74 10.28 6.95
N THR A 145 -7.68 10.49 7.87
CA THR A 145 -8.94 9.73 7.90
C THR A 145 -9.72 9.90 6.60
N MET A 146 -9.93 11.13 6.14
CA MET A 146 -10.65 11.38 4.89
C MET A 146 -9.91 10.81 3.68
N GLY A 147 -8.59 10.99 3.62
CA GLY A 147 -7.75 10.45 2.56
C GLY A 147 -7.80 8.92 2.50
N ALA A 148 -7.72 8.26 3.65
CA ALA A 148 -7.83 6.80 3.75
C ALA A 148 -9.20 6.31 3.30
N LEU A 149 -10.29 6.96 3.71
CA LEU A 149 -11.64 6.59 3.27
C LEU A 149 -11.78 6.70 1.74
N MET A 150 -11.31 7.80 1.14
CA MET A 150 -11.35 7.99 -0.30
C MET A 150 -10.48 6.96 -1.04
N LEU A 151 -9.27 6.71 -0.53
CA LEU A 151 -8.34 5.76 -1.13
C LEU A 151 -8.90 4.34 -1.10
N GLY A 152 -9.40 3.89 0.05
CA GLY A 152 -10.01 2.57 0.18
C GLY A 152 -11.23 2.40 -0.73
N ALA A 153 -12.03 3.46 -0.93
CA ALA A 153 -13.21 3.41 -1.80
C ALA A 153 -12.82 3.28 -3.28
N GLU A 154 -11.71 3.88 -3.70
CA GLU A 154 -11.17 3.66 -5.05
C GLU A 154 -10.66 2.23 -5.21
N PHE A 155 -9.90 1.73 -4.24
CA PHE A 155 -9.34 0.38 -4.27
C PHE A 155 -10.41 -0.71 -4.20
N GLN A 156 -11.57 -0.44 -3.61
CA GLN A 156 -12.74 -1.32 -3.68
C GLN A 156 -13.20 -1.58 -5.13
N ALA A 157 -13.06 -0.61 -6.03
CA ALA A 157 -13.58 -0.69 -7.40
C ALA A 157 -12.54 -1.21 -8.42
N LEU A 158 -11.27 -1.28 -8.03
CA LEU A 158 -10.17 -1.66 -8.93
C LEU A 158 -10.09 -3.15 -9.27
N PRO A 159 -10.40 -4.12 -8.37
CA PRO A 159 -10.27 -5.54 -8.68
C PRO A 159 -11.10 -5.97 -9.90
N GLU A 160 -12.32 -5.44 -10.06
CA GLU A 160 -13.16 -5.74 -11.23
C GLU A 160 -12.58 -5.19 -12.53
N ARG A 161 -11.99 -3.99 -12.46
CA ARG A 161 -11.32 -3.38 -13.61
C ARG A 161 -10.07 -4.17 -14.00
N LEU A 162 -9.24 -4.56 -13.03
CA LEU A 162 -8.09 -5.41 -13.29
C LEU A 162 -8.52 -6.76 -13.87
N LYS A 163 -9.50 -7.44 -13.27
CA LYS A 163 -10.00 -8.71 -13.78
C LYS A 163 -10.54 -8.60 -15.22
N SER A 164 -11.14 -7.47 -15.60
CA SER A 164 -11.57 -7.23 -16.98
C SER A 164 -10.41 -7.01 -17.97
N LEU A 165 -9.27 -6.51 -17.48
CA LEU A 165 -8.06 -6.28 -18.29
C LEU A 165 -7.26 -7.58 -18.47
N TYR A 166 -7.22 -8.44 -17.46
CA TYR A 166 -6.46 -9.71 -17.47
C TYR A 166 -7.29 -10.94 -17.86
N GLY A 167 -8.62 -10.92 -17.67
CA GLY A 167 -9.53 -12.04 -17.93
C GLY A 167 -10.14 -12.08 -19.35
N GLY A 168 -9.57 -11.32 -20.29
CA GLY A 168 -9.97 -11.34 -21.70
C GLY A 168 -9.40 -12.54 -22.44
N THR A 169 -10.22 -13.61 -22.47
CA THR A 169 -10.07 -14.95 -23.10
C THR A 169 -9.10 -15.93 -22.46
#